data_AF-A0A7S2VP10-F1
#
_entry.id   AF-A0A7S2VP10-F1
#
_cell.length_a   1.000
_cell.length_b   1.000
_cell.length_c   1.000
_cell.angle_alpha   90.00
_cell.angle_beta   90.00
_cell.angle_gamma   90.00
#
_symmetry.space_group_name_H-M   'P 1'
#
loop_
_entity.id
_entity.type
_entity.pdbx_description
1 polymer ?
#
loop_
_entity_poly.entity_id
_entity_poly.type
_entity_poly.pdbx_seq_one_letter_code
_entity_poly.pdbx_strand_id
1 'polypeptide(L)'
;VNDPFMDLHYMVYQLKYDSVHMRYKGTIAAKVDGDKEYLIVDGKQIMVFHAKDPASIPWKEAGADYICESTGVFTEKEKAELHIKGGAKKVIISAPPKDAVPIYVMGVNHKEYKTTDTVVSNASCTTNCLAPLAKVIHEKFGIVEGLMTTVHAMTATQLTVDGPSRGGKDWRGGRGASQNIIPA
;
A
#
# COMPACT_ATOMS: atom_id res chain seq x y z
N VAL A 1 13.40 2.24 -2.65
CA VAL A 1 12.47 1.25 -2.05
C VAL A 1 12.97 0.94 -0.65
N ASN A 2 12.09 0.72 0.32
CA ASN A 2 12.49 0.34 1.68
C ASN A 2 11.68 -0.88 2.13
N ASP A 3 12.34 -1.96 2.55
CA ASP A 3 11.71 -3.06 3.27
C ASP A 3 12.73 -3.74 4.21
N PRO A 4 12.54 -3.69 5.55
CA PRO A 4 13.46 -4.29 6.52
C PRO A 4 13.33 -5.82 6.63
N PHE A 5 12.40 -6.45 5.90
CA PHE A 5 12.13 -7.89 5.96
C PHE A 5 12.56 -8.65 4.69
N MET A 6 13.15 -7.96 3.72
CA MET A 6 13.69 -8.54 2.49
C MET A 6 15.07 -7.98 2.21
N ASP A 7 16.05 -8.85 1.95
CA ASP A 7 17.32 -8.42 1.36
C ASP A 7 17.16 -8.15 -0.15
N LEU A 8 18.16 -7.52 -0.78
CA LEU A 8 18.13 -7.18 -2.20
C LEU A 8 17.93 -8.38 -3.12
N HIS A 9 18.53 -9.54 -2.84
CA HIS A 9 18.35 -10.74 -3.66
C HIS A 9 16.92 -11.27 -3.54
N TYR A 10 16.34 -11.19 -2.36
CA TYR A 10 14.96 -11.56 -2.14
C TYR A 10 13.99 -10.59 -2.84
N MET A 11 14.28 -9.28 -2.82
CA MET A 11 13.52 -8.29 -3.60
C MET A 11 13.56 -8.60 -5.11
N VAL A 12 14.73 -8.96 -5.66
CA VAL A 12 14.86 -9.39 -7.05
C VAL A 12 13.99 -10.61 -7.33
N TYR A 13 14.01 -11.61 -6.45
CA TYR A 13 13.19 -12.80 -6.59
C TYR A 13 11.70 -12.48 -6.58
N GLN A 14 11.23 -11.72 -5.57
CA GLN A 14 9.82 -11.36 -5.40
C GLN A 14 9.29 -10.49 -6.54
N LEU A 15 10.12 -9.58 -7.08
CA LEU A 15 9.72 -8.78 -8.23
C LEU A 15 9.71 -9.60 -9.53
N LYS A 16 10.58 -10.61 -9.65
CA LYS A 16 10.71 -11.43 -10.86
C LYS A 16 9.59 -12.45 -11.01
N TYR A 17 9.08 -12.99 -9.91
CA TYR A 17 8.10 -14.08 -9.90
C TYR A 17 6.88 -13.71 -9.06
N ASP A 18 5.72 -13.60 -9.71
CA ASP A 18 4.43 -13.39 -9.06
C ASP A 18 3.44 -14.51 -9.44
N SER A 19 2.74 -15.06 -8.45
CA SER A 19 1.80 -16.18 -8.66
C SER A 19 0.48 -15.78 -9.33
N VAL A 20 0.14 -14.49 -9.33
CA VAL A 20 -1.09 -13.92 -9.90
C VAL A 20 -0.79 -13.18 -11.20
N HIS A 21 0.21 -12.31 -11.17
CA HIS A 21 0.59 -11.42 -12.27
C HIS A 21 1.70 -11.98 -13.15
N MET A 22 2.15 -13.20 -12.87
CA MET A 22 3.18 -13.94 -13.61
C MET A 22 4.56 -13.26 -13.55
N ARG A 23 5.47 -13.71 -14.40
CA ARG A 23 6.84 -13.17 -14.44
C ARG A 23 6.87 -11.73 -14.93
N TYR A 24 7.72 -10.92 -14.31
CA TYR A 24 8.03 -9.57 -14.82
C TYR A 24 8.59 -9.65 -16.25
N LYS A 25 8.04 -8.85 -17.16
CA LYS A 25 8.36 -8.87 -18.60
C LYS A 25 9.48 -7.89 -18.96
N GLY A 26 10.57 -7.95 -18.21
CA GLY A 26 11.72 -7.06 -18.37
C GLY A 26 12.95 -7.62 -17.67
N THR A 27 13.94 -6.77 -17.46
CA THR A 27 15.20 -7.16 -16.80
C THR A 27 15.21 -6.69 -15.35
N ILE A 28 15.59 -7.60 -14.44
CA ILE A 28 15.74 -7.31 -13.02
C ILE A 28 17.10 -7.83 -12.58
N ALA A 29 17.89 -6.99 -11.94
CA ALA A 29 19.18 -7.35 -11.37
C ALA A 29 19.44 -6.64 -10.04
N ALA A 30 20.42 -7.13 -9.31
CA ALA A 30 20.95 -6.51 -8.10
C ALA A 30 22.29 -5.84 -8.43
N LYS A 31 22.55 -4.67 -7.86
CA LYS A 31 23.86 -4.00 -7.88
C LYS A 31 24.18 -3.49 -6.48
N VAL A 32 25.42 -3.71 -6.04
CA VAL A 32 25.97 -3.17 -4.80
C VAL A 32 27.16 -2.29 -5.15
N ASP A 33 27.25 -1.11 -4.56
CA ASP A 33 28.33 -0.13 -4.74
C ASP A 33 28.73 0.43 -3.37
N GLY A 34 29.80 -0.13 -2.80
CA GLY A 34 30.18 0.12 -1.41
C GLY A 34 29.12 -0.39 -0.43
N ASP A 35 28.58 0.51 0.38
CA ASP A 35 27.50 0.28 1.35
C ASP A 35 26.09 0.51 0.75
N LYS A 36 26.00 0.85 -0.53
CA LYS A 36 24.73 1.16 -1.20
C LYS A 36 24.23 0.01 -2.04
N GLU A 37 22.95 -0.29 -1.88
CA GLU A 37 22.24 -1.31 -2.63
C GLU A 37 21.29 -0.70 -3.65
N TYR A 38 21.25 -1.30 -4.84
CA TYR A 38 20.41 -0.87 -5.94
C TYR A 38 19.68 -2.05 -6.57
N LEU A 39 18.37 -1.93 -6.66
CA LEU A 39 17.54 -2.75 -7.52
C LEU A 39 17.60 -2.16 -8.94
N ILE A 40 18.00 -2.98 -9.91
CA ILE A 40 18.08 -2.59 -11.31
C ILE A 40 16.86 -3.12 -12.03
N VAL A 41 16.01 -2.24 -12.56
CA VAL A 41 14.81 -2.61 -13.33
C VAL A 41 14.89 -1.92 -14.68
N ASP A 42 14.95 -2.70 -15.76
CA ASP A 42 15.09 -2.20 -17.13
C ASP A 42 16.24 -1.17 -17.29
N GLY A 43 17.39 -1.50 -16.68
CA GLY A 43 18.59 -0.66 -16.68
C GLY A 43 18.54 0.56 -15.75
N LYS A 44 17.41 0.84 -15.09
CA LYS A 44 17.26 1.95 -14.13
C LYS A 44 17.70 1.51 -12.74
N GLN A 45 18.55 2.30 -12.08
CA GLN A 45 19.00 2.05 -10.72
C GLN A 45 18.00 2.63 -9.71
N ILE A 46 17.56 1.81 -8.77
CA ILE A 46 16.61 2.18 -7.70
C ILE A 46 17.28 1.89 -6.36
N MET A 47 17.54 2.93 -5.56
CA MET A 47 18.16 2.75 -4.24
C MET A 47 17.27 1.90 -3.33
N VAL A 48 17.91 1.01 -2.57
CA VAL A 48 17.27 0.10 -1.61
C VAL A 48 17.71 0.45 -0.19
N PHE A 49 16.75 0.39 0.74
CA PHE A 49 16.94 0.63 2.17
C PHE A 49 16.25 -0.48 2.97
N HIS A 50 16.67 -0.66 4.23
CA HIS A 50 16.17 -1.71 5.13
C HIS A 50 15.83 -1.17 6.53
N ALA A 51 15.31 0.05 6.61
CA ALA A 51 14.97 0.69 7.88
C ALA A 51 13.56 0.28 8.35
N LYS A 52 13.44 0.01 9.65
CA LYS A 52 12.14 -0.19 10.33
C LYS A 52 11.46 1.11 10.73
N ASP A 53 12.25 2.14 11.04
CA ASP A 53 11.74 3.47 11.37
C ASP A 53 11.61 4.29 10.08
N PRO A 54 10.39 4.73 9.69
CA PRO A 54 10.18 5.59 8.55
C PRO A 54 11.01 6.88 8.54
N ALA A 55 11.36 7.41 9.72
CA ALA A 55 12.11 8.66 9.86
C ALA A 55 13.61 8.53 9.55
N SER A 56 14.16 7.31 9.59
CA SER A 56 15.57 7.07 9.29
C SER A 56 15.85 6.74 7.82
N ILE A 57 14.81 6.66 6.99
CA ILE A 57 14.97 6.40 5.56
C ILE A 57 15.42 7.69 4.85
N PRO A 58 16.59 7.70 4.18
CA PRO A 58 17.12 8.92 3.54
C PRO A 58 16.47 9.18 2.17
N TRP A 59 15.16 9.43 2.13
CA TRP A 59 14.42 9.68 0.89
C TRP A 59 14.98 10.82 0.04
N LYS A 60 15.51 11.87 0.69
CA LYS A 60 16.18 12.97 0.00
C LYS A 60 17.39 12.52 -0.82
N GLU A 61 18.17 11.57 -0.32
CA GLU A 61 19.32 11.01 -1.03
C GLU A 61 18.88 10.26 -2.30
N ALA A 62 17.75 9.55 -2.21
CA ALA A 62 17.14 8.86 -3.34
C ALA A 62 16.37 9.78 -4.31
N GLY A 63 16.23 11.07 -3.98
CA GLY A 63 15.40 12.01 -4.76
C GLY A 63 13.90 11.68 -4.75
N ALA A 64 13.42 10.98 -3.72
CA ALA A 64 12.03 10.53 -3.62
C ALA A 64 11.12 11.60 -2.99
N ASP A 65 10.37 12.31 -3.81
CA ASP A 65 9.46 13.38 -3.36
C ASP A 65 8.11 12.86 -2.81
N TYR A 66 7.57 11.81 -3.42
CA TYR A 66 6.26 11.24 -3.07
C TYR A 66 6.44 9.78 -2.63
N ILE A 67 5.98 9.45 -1.44
CA ILE A 67 6.14 8.11 -0.86
C ILE A 67 4.82 7.36 -0.87
N CYS A 68 4.84 6.15 -1.42
CA CYS A 68 3.76 5.18 -1.24
C CYS A 68 3.99 4.45 0.09
N GLU A 69 3.14 4.73 1.08
CA GLU A 69 3.12 4.02 2.35
C GLU A 69 2.26 2.75 2.20
N SER A 70 2.95 1.62 2.01
CA SER A 70 2.36 0.31 1.72
C SER A 70 2.75 -0.79 2.70
N THR A 71 3.14 -0.42 3.92
CA THR A 71 3.39 -1.38 5.01
C THR A 71 2.09 -1.83 5.69
N GLY A 72 1.03 -1.02 5.60
CA GLY A 72 -0.23 -1.21 6.33
C GLY A 72 -0.16 -0.86 7.82
N VAL A 73 1.00 -0.40 8.32
CA VAL A 73 1.23 -0.08 9.74
C VAL A 73 1.12 1.41 10.02
N PHE A 74 1.67 2.25 9.14
CA PHE A 74 1.73 3.71 9.32
C PHE A 74 0.54 4.42 8.66
N THR A 75 -0.67 4.06 9.10
CA THR A 75 -1.96 4.51 8.52
C THR A 75 -2.59 5.71 9.25
N GLU A 76 -1.82 6.42 10.05
CA GLU A 76 -2.22 7.65 10.77
C GLU A 76 -1.30 8.77 10.31
N LYS A 77 -1.79 10.02 10.29
CA LYS A 77 -1.04 11.18 9.81
C LYS A 77 0.33 11.30 10.47
N GLU A 78 0.39 11.32 11.80
CA GLU A 78 1.63 11.51 12.56
C GLU A 78 2.68 10.43 12.24
N LYS A 79 2.23 9.19 12.01
CA LYS A 79 3.08 8.05 11.67
C LYS A 79 3.58 8.13 10.23
N ALA A 80 2.70 8.47 9.28
CA ALA A 80 3.06 8.63 7.88
C ALA A 80 4.01 9.83 7.68
N GLU A 81 3.81 10.94 8.41
CA GLU A 81 4.66 12.13 8.36
C GLU A 81 6.11 11.88 8.80
N LEU A 82 6.41 10.74 9.44
CA LEU A 82 7.79 10.34 9.70
C LEU A 82 8.61 10.23 8.41
N HIS A 83 8.01 9.85 7.27
CA HIS A 83 8.73 9.86 5.99
C HIS A 83 9.15 11.27 5.53
N ILE A 84 8.42 12.32 5.93
CA ILE A 84 8.76 13.70 5.60
C ILE A 84 10.05 14.11 6.34
N LYS A 85 10.29 13.56 7.54
CA LYS A 85 11.57 13.75 8.25
C LYS A 85 12.76 13.16 7.49
N GLY A 86 12.54 12.08 6.73
CA GLY A 86 13.51 11.49 5.79
C GLY A 86 13.73 12.31 4.51
N GLY A 87 13.00 13.42 4.34
CA GLY A 87 13.15 14.37 3.25
C GLY A 87 12.19 14.17 2.07
N ALA A 88 11.19 13.31 2.21
CA ALA A 88 10.06 13.27 1.29
C ALA A 88 9.20 14.54 1.42
N LYS A 89 8.46 14.89 0.36
CA LYS A 89 7.53 16.04 0.36
C LYS A 89 6.12 15.64 0.74
N LYS A 90 5.66 14.47 0.28
CA LYS A 90 4.28 13.99 0.41
C LYS A 90 4.23 12.48 0.62
N VAL A 91 3.18 12.02 1.30
CA VAL A 91 2.94 10.59 1.56
C VAL A 91 1.53 10.20 1.11
N ILE A 92 1.44 9.08 0.40
CA ILE A 92 0.20 8.47 -0.06
C ILE A 92 0.06 7.12 0.64
N ILE A 93 -0.91 7.01 1.54
CA ILE A 93 -1.26 5.77 2.24
C ILE A 93 -2.05 4.88 1.28
N SER A 94 -1.64 3.63 1.13
CA SER A 94 -2.26 2.62 0.24
C SER A 94 -3.46 1.87 0.86
N ALA A 95 -3.99 2.39 1.96
CA ALA A 95 -5.10 1.83 2.72
C ALA A 95 -5.96 2.95 3.35
N PRO A 96 -7.18 2.64 3.82
CA PRO A 96 -7.95 3.59 4.62
C PRO A 96 -7.16 4.02 5.87
N PRO A 97 -7.12 5.32 6.18
CA PRO A 97 -6.44 5.82 7.36
C PRO A 97 -7.26 5.49 8.62
N LYS A 98 -6.59 5.50 9.78
CA LYS A 98 -7.25 5.31 11.09
C LYS A 98 -7.73 6.63 11.72
N ASP A 99 -7.38 7.75 11.11
CA ASP A 99 -7.67 9.10 11.54
C ASP A 99 -8.23 9.93 10.37
N ALA A 100 -8.26 11.26 10.53
CA ALA A 100 -8.89 12.18 9.58
C ALA A 100 -8.01 12.52 8.35
N VAL A 101 -7.04 11.69 7.98
CA VAL A 101 -6.27 11.88 6.73
C VAL A 101 -7.24 11.93 5.53
N PRO A 102 -7.12 12.94 4.65
CA PRO A 102 -8.03 13.06 3.51
C PRO A 102 -7.87 11.88 2.54
N ILE A 103 -9.01 11.36 2.11
CA ILE A 103 -9.11 10.24 1.19
C ILE A 103 -9.45 10.78 -0.21
N TYR A 104 -8.68 10.37 -1.20
CA TYR A 104 -8.93 10.69 -2.60
C TYR A 104 -9.13 9.44 -3.42
N VAL A 105 -10.18 9.45 -4.24
CA VAL A 105 -10.47 8.44 -5.25
C VAL A 105 -10.38 9.10 -6.62
N MET A 106 -9.49 8.56 -7.45
CA MET A 106 -9.28 9.03 -8.82
C MET A 106 -10.58 8.94 -9.62
N GLY A 107 -10.89 9.97 -10.40
CA GLY A 107 -12.16 10.10 -11.12
C GLY A 107 -13.38 10.52 -10.27
N VAL A 108 -13.29 10.49 -8.93
CA VAL A 108 -14.41 10.83 -8.03
C VAL A 108 -14.21 12.20 -7.40
N ASN A 109 -13.21 12.34 -6.51
CA ASN A 109 -12.95 13.58 -5.74
C ASN A 109 -11.47 14.03 -5.79
N HIS A 110 -10.59 13.36 -6.56
CA HIS A 110 -9.17 13.74 -6.69
C HIS A 110 -8.91 15.22 -7.06
N LYS A 111 -9.87 15.91 -7.68
CA LYS A 111 -9.77 17.35 -8.01
C LYS A 111 -9.92 18.26 -6.78
N GLU A 112 -10.38 17.72 -5.65
CA GLU A 112 -10.49 18.42 -4.37
C GLU A 112 -9.18 18.33 -3.55
N TYR A 113 -8.15 17.68 -4.09
CA TYR A 113 -6.82 17.63 -3.49
C TYR A 113 -6.27 19.02 -3.22
N LYS A 114 -5.77 19.26 -2.00
CA LYS A 114 -5.11 20.50 -1.64
C LYS A 114 -3.61 20.27 -1.59
N THR A 115 -2.84 21.16 -2.21
CA THR A 115 -1.37 21.11 -2.15
C THR A 115 -0.82 21.25 -0.74
N THR A 116 -1.64 21.70 0.22
CA THR A 116 -1.32 21.72 1.66
C THR A 116 -1.37 20.34 2.32
N ASP A 117 -2.05 19.35 1.71
CA ASP A 117 -2.21 18.03 2.30
C ASP A 117 -0.90 17.25 2.16
N THR A 118 -0.17 17.10 3.28
CA THR A 118 1.14 16.44 3.37
C THR A 118 1.02 14.93 3.32
N VAL A 119 -0.05 14.40 3.88
CA VAL A 119 -0.40 12.98 3.88
C VAL A 119 -1.82 12.84 3.35
N VAL A 120 -2.00 11.91 2.41
CA VAL A 120 -3.29 11.55 1.83
C VAL A 120 -3.45 10.03 1.81
N SER A 121 -4.66 9.54 1.67
CA SER A 121 -4.95 8.12 1.45
C SER A 121 -5.59 7.89 0.08
N ASN A 122 -5.18 6.82 -0.60
CA ASN A 122 -5.81 6.34 -1.84
C ASN A 122 -6.99 5.40 -1.57
N ALA A 123 -7.60 5.48 -0.39
CA ALA A 123 -8.71 4.65 0.07
C ALA A 123 -8.37 3.15 0.11
N SER A 124 -9.40 2.30 -0.04
CA SER A 124 -9.27 0.86 -0.25
C SER A 124 -9.56 0.47 -1.70
N CYS A 125 -9.21 -0.76 -2.09
CA CYS A 125 -9.63 -1.37 -3.36
C CYS A 125 -11.15 -1.35 -3.54
N THR A 126 -11.92 -1.74 -2.51
CA THR A 126 -13.38 -1.78 -2.53
C THR A 126 -13.98 -0.38 -2.70
N THR A 127 -13.41 0.63 -2.03
CA THR A 127 -13.86 2.03 -2.18
C THR A 127 -13.60 2.54 -3.61
N ASN A 128 -12.44 2.21 -4.19
CA ASN A 128 -12.13 2.57 -5.58
C ASN A 128 -13.07 1.86 -6.58
N CYS A 129 -13.58 0.67 -6.26
CA CYS A 129 -14.59 -0.01 -7.06
C CYS A 129 -15.98 0.64 -6.94
N LEU A 130 -16.44 0.88 -5.71
CA LEU A 130 -17.80 1.33 -5.43
C LEU A 130 -18.02 2.82 -5.74
N ALA A 131 -17.07 3.68 -5.39
CA ALA A 131 -17.28 5.13 -5.43
C ALA A 131 -17.59 5.68 -6.85
N PRO A 132 -16.92 5.23 -7.93
CA PRO A 132 -17.28 5.66 -9.29
C PRO A 132 -18.71 5.24 -9.68
N LEU A 133 -19.12 4.01 -9.33
CA LEU A 133 -20.47 3.53 -9.61
C LEU A 133 -21.51 4.35 -8.82
N ALA A 134 -21.28 4.51 -7.52
CA ALA A 134 -22.16 5.29 -6.64
C ALA A 134 -22.29 6.73 -7.13
N LYS A 135 -21.20 7.36 -7.58
CA LYS A 135 -21.21 8.72 -8.15
C LYS A 135 -22.14 8.82 -9.35
N VAL A 136 -21.96 7.95 -10.35
CA VAL A 136 -22.78 8.00 -11.58
C VAL A 136 -24.26 7.77 -11.28
N ILE A 137 -24.58 6.76 -10.47
CA ILE A 137 -25.97 6.44 -10.12
C ILE A 137 -26.60 7.57 -9.29
N HIS A 138 -25.88 8.09 -8.30
CA HIS A 138 -26.39 9.18 -7.46
C HIS A 138 -26.63 10.46 -8.25
N GLU A 139 -25.69 10.86 -9.12
CA GLU A 139 -25.84 12.08 -9.93
C GLU A 139 -26.97 11.98 -10.96
N LYS A 140 -27.30 10.77 -11.43
CA LYS A 140 -28.36 10.57 -12.42
C LYS A 140 -29.74 10.32 -11.83
N PHE A 141 -29.80 9.59 -10.72
CA PHE A 141 -31.06 9.05 -10.20
C PHE A 141 -31.32 9.39 -8.74
N GLY A 142 -30.30 9.82 -8.00
CA GLY A 142 -30.37 9.98 -6.55
C GLY A 142 -30.35 8.62 -5.83
N ILE A 143 -29.34 8.39 -5.01
CA ILE A 143 -29.32 7.26 -4.07
C ILE A 143 -29.93 7.74 -2.76
N VAL A 144 -31.05 7.15 -2.34
CA VAL A 144 -31.67 7.39 -1.03
C VAL A 144 -30.93 6.62 0.07
N GLU A 145 -30.69 5.33 -0.17
CA GLU A 145 -29.95 4.43 0.71
C GLU A 145 -29.33 3.29 -0.10
N GLY A 146 -28.33 2.59 0.47
CA GLY A 146 -27.66 1.48 -0.21
C GLY A 146 -26.93 0.57 0.77
N LEU A 147 -27.03 -0.73 0.52
CA LEU A 147 -26.25 -1.76 1.21
C LEU A 147 -25.30 -2.41 0.22
N MET A 148 -24.08 -2.70 0.67
CA MET A 148 -23.04 -3.29 -0.17
C MET A 148 -22.52 -4.57 0.47
N THR A 149 -22.26 -5.58 -0.35
CA THR A 149 -21.47 -6.75 0.02
C THR A 149 -20.39 -6.93 -1.04
N THR A 150 -19.16 -7.18 -0.61
CA THR A 150 -18.05 -7.51 -1.49
C THR A 150 -17.66 -8.96 -1.23
N VAL A 151 -17.60 -9.77 -2.29
CA VAL A 151 -16.99 -11.10 -2.23
C VAL A 151 -15.53 -10.89 -2.56
N HIS A 152 -14.69 -10.85 -1.53
CA HIS A 152 -13.31 -10.40 -1.65
C HIS A 152 -12.33 -11.58 -1.78
N ALA A 153 -11.27 -11.40 -2.58
CA ALA A 153 -10.17 -12.36 -2.68
C ALA A 153 -9.34 -12.41 -1.39
N MET A 154 -8.56 -13.48 -1.21
CA MET A 154 -7.70 -13.63 -0.03
C MET A 154 -6.62 -12.54 0.04
N THR A 155 -6.28 -12.10 1.26
CA THR A 155 -5.23 -11.09 1.51
C THR A 155 -4.15 -11.60 2.46
N ALA A 156 -3.01 -10.90 2.52
CA ALA A 156 -1.85 -11.26 3.34
C ALA A 156 -2.10 -11.22 4.87
N THR A 157 -3.25 -10.71 5.31
CA THR A 157 -3.63 -10.69 6.74
C THR A 157 -4.29 -11.98 7.21
N GLN A 158 -4.70 -12.86 6.29
CA GLN A 158 -5.32 -14.15 6.59
C GLN A 158 -4.26 -15.25 6.76
N LEU A 159 -4.66 -16.37 7.37
CA LEU A 159 -3.77 -17.48 7.69
C LEU A 159 -4.00 -18.69 6.77
N THR A 160 -2.93 -19.44 6.52
CA THR A 160 -2.99 -20.68 5.72
C THR A 160 -3.73 -21.81 6.45
N VAL A 161 -3.69 -21.81 7.78
CA VAL A 161 -4.37 -22.75 8.68
C VAL A 161 -4.96 -22.00 9.87
N ASP A 162 -5.85 -22.65 10.62
CA ASP A 162 -6.47 -22.06 11.81
C ASP A 162 -5.41 -21.63 12.84
N GLY A 163 -5.49 -20.36 13.27
CA GLY A 163 -4.55 -19.78 14.22
C GLY A 163 -4.98 -18.42 14.77
N PRO A 164 -4.21 -17.85 15.72
CA PRO A 164 -4.54 -16.58 16.33
C PRO A 164 -4.23 -15.41 15.38
N SER A 165 -5.25 -14.60 15.08
CA SER A 165 -5.08 -13.38 14.28
C SER A 165 -4.18 -12.36 14.96
N ARG A 166 -3.41 -11.61 14.17
CA ARG A 166 -2.48 -10.59 14.67
C ARG A 166 -3.20 -9.60 15.58
N GLY A 167 -2.73 -9.49 16.83
CA GLY A 167 -3.29 -8.59 17.83
C GLY A 167 -4.68 -8.96 18.36
N GLY A 168 -5.22 -10.13 18.01
CA GLY A 168 -6.47 -10.66 18.57
C GLY A 168 -7.75 -9.94 18.16
N LYS A 169 -7.74 -9.15 17.06
CA LYS A 169 -8.84 -8.24 16.70
C LYS A 169 -9.90 -8.81 15.76
N ASP A 170 -9.52 -9.71 14.85
CA ASP A 170 -10.45 -10.35 13.89
C ASP A 170 -10.26 -11.86 13.93
N TRP A 171 -11.01 -12.56 14.78
CA TRP A 171 -10.85 -14.00 14.98
C TRP A 171 -11.25 -14.82 13.76
N ARG A 172 -12.16 -14.30 12.92
CA ARG A 172 -12.62 -15.00 11.71
C ARG A 172 -11.53 -15.01 10.65
N GLY A 173 -10.78 -13.91 10.51
CA GLY A 173 -9.61 -13.83 9.65
C GLY A 173 -8.47 -14.78 10.02
N GLY A 174 -8.48 -15.34 11.23
CA GLY A 174 -7.49 -16.33 11.70
C GLY A 174 -7.81 -17.77 11.30
N ARG A 175 -8.95 -18.02 10.65
CA ARG A 175 -9.30 -19.34 10.13
C ARG A 175 -8.58 -19.63 8.82
N GLY A 176 -8.38 -20.91 8.50
CA GLY A 176 -7.73 -21.34 7.25
C GLY A 176 -8.39 -20.72 6.02
N ALA A 177 -7.67 -19.85 5.32
CA ALA A 177 -8.22 -18.97 4.29
C ALA A 177 -8.78 -19.73 3.08
N SER A 178 -8.10 -20.81 2.66
CA SER A 178 -8.45 -21.58 1.47
C SER A 178 -9.66 -22.50 1.63
N GLN A 179 -10.18 -22.67 2.85
CA GLN A 179 -11.24 -23.63 3.17
C GLN A 179 -12.55 -22.99 3.65
N ASN A 180 -12.60 -21.66 3.79
CA ASN A 180 -13.70 -20.97 4.45
C ASN A 180 -14.25 -19.81 3.63
N ILE A 181 -15.56 -19.60 3.73
CA ILE A 181 -16.16 -18.28 3.47
C ILE A 181 -16.05 -17.50 4.79
N ILE A 182 -15.33 -16.38 4.77
CA ILE A 182 -15.00 -15.61 5.98
C ILE A 182 -15.71 -14.25 5.91
N PRO A 183 -16.73 -13.99 6.75
CA PRO A 183 -17.32 -12.66 6.86
C PRO A 183 -16.38 -11.71 7.61
N ALA A 184 -16.27 -10.47 7.12
CA ALA A 184 -15.41 -9.39 7.63
C ALA A 184 -16.12 -8.04 7.59
#